data_AF-A0A6M3Y058-F1
#
_entry.id   AF-A0A6M3Y058-F1
#
_cell.length_a   1.000
_cell.length_b   1.000
_cell.length_c   1.000
_cell.angle_alpha   90.00
_cell.angle_beta   90.00
_cell.angle_gamma   90.00
#
_symmetry.space_group_name_H-M   'P 1'
#
loop_
_entity.id
_entity.type
_entity.pdbx_description
1 polymer ?
#
loop_
_entity_poly.entity_id
_entity_poly.type
_entity_poly.pdbx_seq_one_letter_code
_entity_poly.pdbx_strand_id
1 'polypeptide(L)' 'MLLQNFKDNLSRNLYGMTTKEANEKGICIQCREKAIPKCYSEAGKKEFYISGLCELCFDDICKG' A
#
# COMPACT_ATOMS: atom_id res chain seq x y z
N MET A 1 1.10 -2.56 -20.02
CA MET A 1 2.51 -2.75 -19.61
C MET A 1 3.19 -1.44 -19.22
N LEU A 2 3.14 -0.37 -20.05
CA LEU A 2 3.77 0.93 -19.73
C LEU A 2 3.27 1.57 -18.41
N LEU A 3 1.96 1.58 -18.18
CA LEU A 3 1.37 2.19 -16.99
C LEU A 3 1.77 1.45 -15.69
N GLN A 4 1.84 0.12 -15.73
CA GLN A 4 2.23 -0.65 -14.55
C GLN A 4 3.70 -0.39 -14.19
N ASN A 5 4.59 -0.39 -15.19
CA ASN A 5 6.00 -0.05 -14.99
C ASN A 5 6.17 1.35 -14.40
N PHE A 6 5.36 2.33 -14.84
CA PHE A 6 5.38 3.67 -14.27
C PHE A 6 4.98 3.68 -12.80
N LYS A 7 3.88 3.00 -12.44
CA LYS A 7 3.42 2.88 -11.03
C LYS A 7 4.45 2.17 -10.15
N ASP A 8 5.05 1.10 -10.65
CA ASP A 8 6.04 0.32 -9.92
C ASP A 8 7.31 1.14 -9.68
N ASN A 9 7.80 1.87 -10.70
CA ASN A 9 8.94 2.76 -10.55
C ASN A 9 8.65 3.92 -9.57
N LEU A 10 7.46 4.53 -9.66
CA LEU A 10 7.06 5.58 -8.72
C LEU A 10 7.03 5.06 -7.28
N SER A 11 6.39 3.92 -7.06
CA SER A 11 6.28 3.30 -5.73
C SER A 11 7.66 2.93 -5.18
N ARG A 12 8.52 2.35 -6.02
CA ARG A 12 9.88 2.02 -5.64
C ARG A 12 10.71 3.26 -5.30
N ASN A 13 10.54 4.37 -6.03
CA ASN A 13 11.24 5.62 -5.72
C ASN A 13 10.73 6.28 -4.42
N LEU A 14 9.42 6.28 -4.17
CA LEU A 14 8.84 6.92 -2.99
C LEU A 14 9.03 6.10 -1.72
N TYR A 15 8.87 4.79 -1.82
CA TYR A 15 8.82 3.92 -0.65
C TYR A 15 10.02 2.98 -0.56
N GLY A 16 10.70 2.67 -1.67
CA GLY A 16 11.75 1.65 -1.72
C GLY A 16 11.25 0.24 -2.08
N MET A 17 9.97 0.09 -2.41
CA MET A 17 9.41 -1.14 -2.99
C MET A 17 8.15 -0.84 -3.80
N THR A 18 7.71 -1.82 -4.58
CA THR A 18 6.44 -1.79 -5.32
C THR A 18 5.26 -2.20 -4.44
N THR A 19 4.05 -1.81 -4.84
CA THR A 19 2.80 -2.30 -4.24
C THR A 19 2.69 -3.82 -4.26
N LYS A 20 3.17 -4.45 -5.33
CA LYS A 20 3.18 -5.91 -5.47
C LYS A 20 4.05 -6.57 -4.39
N GLU A 21 5.26 -6.07 -4.17
CA GLU A 21 6.17 -6.57 -3.12
C GLU A 21 5.58 -6.38 -1.72
N ALA A 22 4.87 -5.29 -1.47
CA ALA A 22 4.17 -5.03 -0.21
C ALA A 22 3.03 -6.03 0.02
N ASN A 23 2.22 -6.30 -1.01
CA ASN A 23 1.13 -7.27 -0.99
C ASN A 23 1.62 -8.70 -0.73
N GLU A 24 2.67 -9.14 -1.44
CA GLU A 24 3.25 -10.48 -1.27
C GLU A 24 3.81 -10.69 0.15
N LYS A 25 4.33 -9.63 0.77
CA LYS A 25 4.83 -9.66 2.17
C LYS A 25 3.73 -9.45 3.21
N GLY A 26 2.53 -9.04 2.80
CA GLY A 26 1.43 -8.69 3.71
C GLY A 26 1.72 -7.47 4.60
N ILE A 27 2.57 -6.55 4.13
CA ILE A 27 2.98 -5.35 4.88
C ILE A 27 2.53 -4.07 4.18
N CYS A 28 2.27 -3.03 4.95
CA CYS A 28 2.00 -1.69 4.42
C CYS A 28 3.25 -1.12 3.73
N ILE A 29 3.07 -0.56 2.54
CA ILE A 29 4.13 0.07 1.75
C ILE A 29 4.72 1.31 2.43
N GLN A 30 3.93 1.98 3.27
CA GLN A 30 4.35 3.18 4.02
C GLN A 30 5.00 2.82 5.36
N CYS A 31 4.27 2.19 6.29
CA CYS A 31 4.74 1.98 7.66
C CYS A 31 5.50 0.67 7.90
N ARG A 32 5.58 -0.22 6.90
CA ARG A 32 6.31 -1.51 6.96
C ARG A 32 5.78 -2.54 7.97
N GLU A 33 4.69 -2.22 8.65
CA GLU A 33 4.00 -3.16 9.54
C GLU A 33 2.99 -4.03 8.79
N LYS A 34 2.52 -5.12 9.43
CA LYS A 34 1.47 -5.98 8.89
C LYS A 34 0.24 -5.15 8.55
N ALA A 35 -0.23 -5.23 7.31
CA ALA A 35 -1.31 -4.37 6.84
C ALA A 35 -2.67 -4.77 7.42
N ILE A 36 -3.00 -6.06 7.38
CA ILE A 36 -4.33 -6.58 7.75
C ILE A 36 -4.77 -6.21 9.18
N PRO A 37 -3.91 -6.30 10.23
CA PRO A 37 -4.29 -5.86 11.58
C PRO A 37 -4.60 -4.36 11.69
N LYS A 38 -4.13 -3.55 10.74
CA LYS A 38 -4.34 -2.10 10.65
C LYS A 38 -5.42 -1.71 9.64
N CYS A 39 -6.17 -2.69 9.11
CA CYS A 39 -7.37 -2.46 8.31
C CYS A 39 -8.58 -2.87 9.13
N TYR A 40 -9.36 -1.89 9.57
CA TYR A 40 -10.54 -2.09 10.41
C TYR A 40 -11.81 -2.38 9.58
N SER A 41 -11.79 -2.15 8.27
CA SER A 41 -12.89 -2.44 7.36
C SER A 41 -12.51 -3.40 6.23
N GLU A 42 -13.51 -4.08 5.67
CA GLU A 42 -13.33 -4.88 4.46
C GLU A 42 -12.95 -4.03 3.24
N ALA A 43 -13.38 -2.76 3.21
CA ALA A 43 -12.96 -1.81 2.19
C ALA A 43 -11.46 -1.51 2.32
N GLY A 44 -10.96 -1.26 3.53
CA GLY A 44 -9.53 -1.04 3.79
C GLY A 44 -8.67 -2.25 3.48
N LYS A 45 -9.16 -3.48 3.74
CA LYS A 45 -8.46 -4.71 3.32
C LYS A 45 -8.40 -4.84 1.80
N LYS A 46 -9.47 -4.50 1.07
CA LYS A 46 -9.46 -4.50 -0.40
C LYS A 46 -8.54 -3.41 -0.95
N GLU A 47 -8.59 -2.22 -0.37
CA GLU A 47 -7.76 -1.08 -0.76
C GLU A 47 -6.28 -1.38 -0.55
N PHE A 48 -5.90 -2.10 0.51
CA PHE A 48 -4.52 -2.59 0.67
C PHE A 48 -4.03 -3.35 -0.57
N TYR A 49 -4.83 -4.24 -1.16
CA TYR A 49 -4.41 -4.96 -2.37
C TYR A 49 -4.31 -4.08 -3.62
N ILE A 50 -4.87 -2.87 -3.61
CA ILE A 50 -4.85 -1.90 -4.70
C ILE A 50 -3.70 -0.91 -4.55
N SER A 51 -3.56 -0.28 -3.37
CA SER A 51 -2.58 0.78 -3.10
C SER A 51 -1.34 0.30 -2.35
N GLY A 52 -1.42 -0.81 -1.64
CA GLY A 52 -0.37 -1.30 -0.74
C GLY A 52 -0.38 -0.63 0.62
N LEU A 53 -1.33 0.26 0.92
CA LEU A 53 -1.44 0.96 2.18
C LEU A 53 -2.35 0.21 3.16
N CYS A 54 -1.99 0.20 4.45
CA CYS A 54 -2.98 -0.13 5.47
C CYS A 54 -3.97 1.03 5.64
N GLU A 55 -5.16 0.72 6.11
CA GLU A 55 -6.25 1.69 6.25
C GLU A 55 -5.85 2.88 7.14
N LEU A 56 -5.16 2.63 8.25
CA LEU A 56 -4.64 3.72 9.10
C LEU A 56 -3.70 4.69 8.36
N CYS A 57 -2.77 4.17 7.54
CA CYS A 57 -1.87 5.04 6.77
C CYS A 57 -2.60 5.76 5.64
N PHE A 58 -3.58 5.10 5.02
CA PHE A 58 -4.42 5.72 4.01
C PHE A 58 -5.21 6.90 4.60
N ASP A 59 -5.86 6.67 5.74
CA ASP A 59 -6.61 7.71 6.46
C ASP A 59 -5.72 8.88 6.83
N ASP A 60 -4.53 8.63 7.36
CA ASP A 60 -3.61 9.69 7.76
C ASP A 60 -3.14 10.55 6.57
N ILE A 61 -3.01 9.97 5.38
CA ILE A 61 -2.73 10.73 4.14
C ILE A 61 -3.95 11.53 3.70
N CYS A 62 -5.15 10.96 3.84
CA CYS A 62 -6.40 11.58 3.39
C CYS A 62 -6.98 12.61 4.36
N LYS A 63 -6.56 12.63 5.63
CA LYS A 63 -6.94 13.61 6.67
C LYS A 63 -6.31 15.00 6.49
N GLY A 64 -5.73 15.29 5.32
CA GLY A 64 -5.11 16.58 4.99
C GLY A 64 -5.96 17.78 5.37
#